data_AF-G7G956-F1
#
_entry.id   AF-G7G956-F1
#
_cell.length_a   1.000
_cell.length_b   1.000
_cell.length_c   1.000
_cell.angle_alpha   90.00
_cell.angle_beta   90.00
_cell.angle_gamma   90.00
#
_symmetry.space_group_name_H-M   'P 1'
#
loop_
_entity.id
_entity.type
_entity.pdbx_description
1 polymer ?
#
loop_
_entity_poly.entity_id
_entity_poly.type
_entity_poly.pdbx_seq_one_letter_code
_entity_poly.pdbx_strand_id
1 'polypeptide(L)'
;MEKHISNQKYDVIIKGAYGAANFGDDALIYSILKNFFLDKKVAVIGKKNTYWNKLFSDVEYFSLDSEKNIQADFLIYGGGTQFFNFKSFRYFLKKIIFAFSNPMLLKNKFLKKKGLVVSAKEEIYLGIGLGPFNDEKAGEFFLKKLRIKKYVFVRDFLSLNYMKGGATKVDDLCLMDYKRYQDSSSGNKNNKLCIIIRDWDFDNNHKHVQKIIDFYKNTTKYELDFIFLVMIKSVKKSLEKIIFHLLNGIQKKMIC
;
A
#
# COMPACT_ATOMS: atom_id res chain seq x y z
N MET A 1 -38.77 -8.13 -2.07
CA MET A 1 -38.11 -7.29 -1.05
C MET A 1 -36.97 -6.55 -1.70
N GLU A 2 -37.22 -5.32 -2.15
CA GLU A 2 -36.13 -4.40 -2.51
C GLU A 2 -35.38 -4.06 -1.22
N LYS A 3 -34.16 -4.57 -1.08
CA LYS A 3 -33.25 -4.09 -0.02
C LYS A 3 -33.12 -2.59 -0.23
N HIS A 4 -33.56 -1.78 0.73
CA HIS A 4 -33.18 -0.38 0.83
C HIS A 4 -31.65 -0.32 0.89
N ILE A 5 -31.01 -0.12 -0.27
CA ILE A 5 -29.58 0.13 -0.30
C ILE A 5 -29.43 1.59 0.13
N SER A 6 -28.91 1.83 1.32
CA SER A 6 -28.62 3.18 1.81
C SER A 6 -27.61 3.83 0.86
N ASN A 7 -28.02 4.85 0.12
CA ASN A 7 -27.11 5.65 -0.70
C ASN A 7 -26.41 6.66 0.21
N GLN A 8 -25.25 6.29 0.76
CA GLN A 8 -24.41 7.25 1.49
C GLN A 8 -23.67 8.13 0.47
N LYS A 9 -23.81 9.44 0.60
CA LYS A 9 -23.11 10.44 -0.21
C LYS A 9 -21.95 11.06 0.57
N TYR A 10 -20.83 11.25 -0.11
CA TYR A 10 -19.58 11.86 0.36
C TYR A 10 -19.17 13.00 -0.57
N ASP A 11 -18.32 13.90 -0.10
CA ASP A 11 -17.66 14.87 -0.97
C ASP A 11 -16.52 14.18 -1.73
N VAL A 12 -15.76 13.37 -1.00
CA VAL A 12 -14.55 12.71 -1.50
C VAL A 12 -14.52 11.25 -1.03
N ILE A 13 -14.23 10.35 -1.97
CA ILE A 13 -13.84 8.97 -1.69
C ILE A 13 -12.38 8.80 -2.08
N ILE A 14 -11.55 8.28 -1.18
CA ILE A 14 -10.15 7.98 -1.46
C ILE A 14 -9.96 6.47 -1.49
N LYS A 15 -9.40 5.94 -2.57
CA LYS A 15 -9.16 4.51 -2.77
C LYS A 15 -7.67 4.23 -2.86
N GLY A 16 -7.24 3.16 -2.17
CA GLY A 16 -5.88 2.67 -2.28
C GLY A 16 -5.64 1.37 -1.52
N ALA A 17 -4.38 0.94 -1.47
CA ALA A 17 -3.95 -0.28 -0.77
C ALA A 17 -3.73 -0.05 0.74
N TYR A 18 -4.50 0.86 1.35
CA TYR A 18 -4.35 1.29 2.74
C TYR A 18 -4.77 0.21 3.73
N GLY A 19 -4.13 0.19 4.90
CA GLY A 19 -4.41 -0.76 5.98
C GLY A 19 -3.95 -2.19 5.69
N ALA A 20 -3.26 -2.43 4.58
CA ALA A 20 -2.73 -3.73 4.17
C ALA A 20 -1.37 -4.08 4.81
N ALA A 21 -1.03 -3.46 5.95
CA ALA A 21 0.27 -3.55 6.63
C ALA A 21 1.45 -3.05 5.75
N ASN A 22 1.19 -2.08 4.87
CA ASN A 22 2.21 -1.35 4.14
C ASN A 22 2.32 0.06 4.69
N PHE A 23 3.27 0.29 5.59
CA PHE A 23 3.51 1.59 6.22
C PHE A 23 3.67 2.74 5.20
N GLY A 24 4.22 2.46 4.02
CA GLY A 24 4.35 3.48 2.97
C GLY A 24 3.00 3.95 2.43
N ASP A 25 2.08 3.02 2.13
CA ASP A 25 0.74 3.37 1.65
C ASP A 25 -0.08 4.07 2.75
N ASP A 26 0.14 3.67 4.00
CA ASP A 26 -0.49 4.29 5.15
C ASP A 26 0.00 5.73 5.37
N ALA A 27 1.31 6.00 5.20
CA ALA A 27 1.84 7.36 5.23
C ALA A 27 1.26 8.26 4.11
N LEU A 28 0.98 7.69 2.94
CA LEU A 28 0.34 8.42 1.83
C LEU A 28 -1.07 8.90 2.19
N ILE A 29 -1.93 7.99 2.68
CA ILE A 29 -3.30 8.40 3.06
C ILE A 29 -3.32 9.36 4.24
N TYR A 30 -2.38 9.20 5.19
CA TYR A 30 -2.20 10.16 6.28
C TYR A 30 -1.94 11.57 5.74
N SER A 31 -0.98 11.70 4.83
CA SER A 31 -0.59 12.98 4.23
C SER A 31 -1.76 13.62 3.46
N ILE A 32 -2.52 12.80 2.71
CA ILE A 32 -3.69 13.27 1.96
C ILE A 32 -4.78 13.80 2.90
N LEU A 33 -5.20 12.99 3.89
CA LEU A 33 -6.27 13.35 4.80
C LEU A 33 -5.93 14.58 5.63
N LYS A 34 -4.67 14.69 6.07
CA LYS A 34 -4.24 15.79 6.93
C LYS A 34 -4.22 17.14 6.22
N ASN A 35 -3.95 17.16 4.91
CA ASN A 35 -3.68 18.40 4.18
C ASN A 35 -4.82 18.88 3.27
N PHE A 36 -5.74 18.01 2.82
CA PHE A 36 -6.69 18.39 1.78
C PHE A 36 -8.16 18.48 2.21
N PHE A 37 -8.58 17.82 3.29
CA PHE A 37 -10.01 17.51 3.47
C PHE A 37 -10.55 17.67 4.89
N LEU A 38 -10.02 18.63 5.68
CA LEU A 38 -10.45 18.84 7.06
C LEU A 38 -11.95 19.15 7.20
N ASP A 39 -12.55 19.87 6.24
CA ASP A 39 -13.96 20.27 6.27
C ASP A 39 -14.83 19.52 5.25
N LYS A 40 -14.43 18.31 4.84
CA LYS A 40 -15.13 17.50 3.84
C LYS A 40 -15.62 16.19 4.44
N LYS A 41 -16.76 15.72 3.95
CA LYS A 41 -17.23 14.37 4.27
C LYS A 41 -16.45 13.36 3.43
N VAL A 42 -15.47 12.71 4.06
CA VAL A 42 -14.54 11.79 3.40
C VAL A 42 -14.84 10.33 3.74
N ALA A 43 -14.75 9.48 2.73
CA ALA A 43 -14.68 8.04 2.89
C ALA A 43 -13.38 7.49 2.31
N VAL A 44 -12.86 6.44 2.94
CA VAL A 44 -11.66 5.71 2.48
C VAL A 44 -12.01 4.28 2.15
N ILE A 45 -11.59 3.82 0.97
CA ILE A 45 -11.70 2.43 0.54
C ILE A 45 -10.31 1.79 0.68
N GLY A 46 -10.23 0.79 1.56
CA GLY A 46 -9.00 0.07 1.84
C GLY A 46 -9.27 -1.20 2.65
N LYS A 47 -8.24 -1.75 3.28
CA LYS A 47 -8.41 -2.82 4.26
C LYS A 47 -8.76 -2.19 5.61
N LYS A 48 -9.83 -2.68 6.24
CA LYS A 48 -10.25 -2.20 7.57
C LYS A 48 -9.11 -2.38 8.57
N ASN A 49 -8.73 -1.31 9.25
CA ASN A 49 -7.75 -1.31 10.33
C ASN A 49 -8.25 -0.42 11.48
N THR A 50 -7.96 -0.81 12.72
CA THR A 50 -8.47 -0.15 13.94
C THR A 50 -7.73 1.12 14.30
N TYR A 51 -6.47 1.31 13.87
CA TYR A 51 -5.72 2.51 14.24
C TYR A 51 -6.19 3.76 13.49
N TRP A 52 -6.78 3.59 12.31
CA TRP A 52 -7.25 4.71 11.50
C TRP A 52 -8.36 5.53 12.17
N ASN A 53 -9.31 4.83 12.80
CA ASN A 53 -10.38 5.48 13.56
C ASN A 53 -9.86 6.36 14.71
N LYS A 54 -8.63 6.09 15.20
CA LYS A 54 -7.98 6.92 16.24
C LYS A 54 -7.30 8.16 15.65
N LEU A 55 -6.82 8.08 14.42
CA LEU A 55 -6.14 9.19 13.74
C LEU A 55 -7.12 10.15 13.06
N PHE A 56 -8.22 9.61 12.54
CA PHE A 56 -9.25 10.34 11.82
C PHE A 56 -10.64 9.80 12.20
N SER A 57 -11.24 10.36 13.26
CA SER A 57 -12.55 9.93 13.77
C SER A 57 -13.69 10.16 12.79
N ASP A 58 -13.54 11.18 11.94
CA ASP A 58 -14.63 11.67 11.08
C ASP A 58 -14.59 11.06 9.67
N VAL A 59 -13.68 10.11 9.44
CA VAL A 59 -13.51 9.42 8.15
C VAL A 59 -14.15 8.04 8.19
N GLU A 60 -15.08 7.77 7.28
CA GLU A 60 -15.68 6.44 7.15
C GLU A 60 -14.79 5.49 6.33
N TYR A 61 -14.56 4.27 6.83
CA TYR A 61 -13.74 3.26 6.16
C TYR A 61 -14.59 2.12 5.58
N PHE A 62 -14.38 1.84 4.30
CA PHE A 62 -15.02 0.76 3.56
C PHE A 62 -14.02 -0.26 3.06
N SER A 63 -14.39 -1.53 3.16
CA SER A 63 -13.69 -2.63 2.51
C SER A 63 -14.36 -2.99 1.18
N LEU A 64 -13.62 -3.58 0.25
CA LEU A 64 -14.17 -3.94 -1.08
C LEU A 64 -15.31 -4.98 -1.00
N ASP A 65 -15.34 -5.77 0.06
CA ASP A 65 -16.39 -6.76 0.38
C ASP A 65 -17.60 -6.16 1.10
N SER A 66 -17.59 -4.86 1.40
CA SER A 66 -18.74 -4.17 2.01
C SER A 66 -19.93 -4.15 1.03
N GLU A 67 -21.09 -4.66 1.46
CA GLU A 67 -22.32 -4.65 0.64
C GLU A 67 -23.03 -3.28 0.71
N LYS A 68 -22.40 -2.26 0.13
CA LYS A 68 -22.89 -0.87 0.13
C LYS A 68 -22.79 -0.22 -1.25
N ASN A 69 -23.67 0.75 -1.49
CA ASN A 69 -23.53 1.70 -2.59
C ASN A 69 -23.14 3.06 -2.00
N ILE A 70 -22.00 3.60 -2.43
CA ILE A 70 -21.54 4.91 -1.99
C ILE A 70 -21.31 5.82 -3.20
N GLN A 71 -21.63 7.09 -3.02
CA GLN A 71 -21.51 8.10 -4.06
C GLN A 71 -20.61 9.25 -3.60
N ALA A 72 -19.85 9.84 -4.52
CA ALA A 72 -19.06 11.03 -4.23
C ALA A 72 -19.05 12.04 -5.36
N ASP A 73 -18.67 13.27 -5.04
CA ASP A 73 -18.31 14.24 -6.08
C ASP A 73 -16.96 13.87 -6.70
N PHE A 74 -15.98 13.48 -5.86
CA PHE A 74 -14.66 13.05 -6.32
C PHE A 74 -14.28 11.64 -5.84
N LEU A 75 -13.77 10.82 -6.75
CA LEU A 75 -13.05 9.58 -6.45
C LEU A 75 -11.56 9.78 -6.68
N ILE A 76 -10.78 9.70 -5.61
CA ILE A 76 -9.33 9.86 -5.63
C ILE A 76 -8.67 8.48 -5.56
N TYR A 77 -7.90 8.12 -6.58
CA TYR A 77 -6.94 7.02 -6.51
C TYR A 77 -5.66 7.57 -5.90
N GLY A 78 -5.49 7.37 -4.59
CA GLY A 78 -4.43 8.01 -3.82
C GLY A 78 -3.16 7.17 -3.80
N GLY A 79 -2.15 7.63 -4.54
CA GLY A 79 -0.74 7.27 -4.39
C GLY A 79 -0.36 5.79 -4.53
N GLY A 80 0.94 5.53 -4.36
CA GLY A 80 1.50 4.18 -4.31
C GLY A 80 1.63 3.51 -5.69
N THR A 81 2.20 2.32 -5.71
CA THR A 81 2.27 1.49 -6.92
C THR A 81 1.04 0.60 -6.99
N GLN A 82 -0.13 1.18 -7.32
CA GLN A 82 -1.38 0.41 -7.43
C GLN A 82 -1.58 -0.21 -8.82
N PHE A 83 -0.80 0.26 -9.81
CA PHE A 83 -1.01 -0.05 -11.22
C PHE A 83 0.24 -0.71 -11.82
N PHE A 84 0.44 -1.97 -11.48
CA PHE A 84 1.50 -2.82 -12.01
C PHE A 84 0.92 -4.15 -12.50
N ASN A 85 1.63 -4.81 -13.40
CA ASN A 85 1.29 -6.18 -13.82
C ASN A 85 2.53 -7.07 -13.68
N PHE A 86 2.69 -7.67 -12.48
CA PHE A 86 3.67 -8.72 -12.28
C PHE A 86 3.08 -10.07 -12.68
N LYS A 87 3.68 -10.73 -13.66
CA LYS A 87 3.45 -12.17 -13.90
C LYS A 87 4.05 -12.96 -12.74
N SER A 88 3.30 -13.19 -11.68
CA SER A 88 3.62 -14.26 -10.73
C SER A 88 2.84 -15.51 -11.11
N PHE A 89 3.49 -16.42 -11.82
CA PHE A 89 2.95 -17.75 -12.15
C PHE A 89 2.48 -18.50 -10.87
N ARG A 90 3.16 -18.25 -9.73
CA ARG A 90 2.76 -18.71 -8.39
C ARG A 90 1.40 -18.16 -7.93
N TYR A 91 1.11 -16.89 -8.19
CA TYR A 91 -0.15 -16.27 -7.77
C TYR A 91 -1.32 -16.77 -8.62
N PHE A 92 -1.10 -17.00 -9.92
CA PHE A 92 -2.06 -17.62 -10.81
C PHE A 92 -2.36 -19.08 -10.44
N LEU A 93 -1.32 -19.89 -10.18
CA LEU A 93 -1.46 -21.28 -9.71
C LEU A 93 -2.16 -21.37 -8.34
N LYS A 94 -1.81 -20.51 -7.38
CA LYS A 94 -2.52 -20.45 -6.08
C LYS A 94 -4.01 -20.11 -6.26
N LYS A 95 -4.33 -19.18 -7.18
CA LYS A 95 -5.71 -18.79 -7.48
C LYS A 95 -6.52 -19.92 -8.14
N ILE A 96 -5.87 -20.73 -8.97
CA ILE A 96 -6.46 -21.92 -9.61
C ILE A 96 -6.67 -23.04 -8.58
N ILE A 97 -5.62 -23.42 -7.84
CA ILE A 97 -5.69 -24.48 -6.82
C ILE A 97 -6.75 -24.12 -5.76
N PHE A 98 -6.77 -22.86 -5.29
CA PHE A 98 -7.77 -22.40 -4.33
C PHE A 98 -9.21 -22.43 -4.88
N ALA A 99 -9.40 -22.19 -6.19
CA ALA A 99 -10.71 -22.29 -6.84
C ALA A 99 -11.19 -23.74 -7.00
N PHE A 100 -10.27 -24.68 -7.24
CA PHE A 100 -10.58 -26.11 -7.32
C PHE A 100 -10.81 -26.76 -5.94
N SER A 101 -10.11 -26.31 -4.90
CA SER A 101 -10.27 -26.82 -3.53
C SER A 101 -11.51 -26.30 -2.78
N ASN A 102 -12.23 -25.32 -3.33
CA ASN A 102 -13.43 -24.75 -2.70
C ASN A 102 -14.57 -24.55 -3.72
N PRO A 103 -15.22 -25.63 -4.20
CA PRO A 103 -16.32 -25.56 -5.16
C PRO A 103 -17.54 -24.77 -4.65
N MET A 104 -17.66 -24.57 -3.33
CA MET A 104 -18.71 -23.74 -2.70
C MET A 104 -18.53 -22.23 -2.99
N LEU A 105 -17.29 -21.76 -3.24
CA LEU A 105 -17.01 -20.36 -3.63
C LEU A 105 -17.39 -20.07 -5.09
N LEU A 106 -17.43 -21.09 -5.96
CA LEU A 106 -17.94 -20.96 -7.33
C LEU A 106 -19.47 -20.78 -7.34
N LYS A 107 -20.21 -21.45 -6.43
CA LYS A 107 -21.64 -21.18 -6.22
C LYS A 107 -21.92 -19.76 -5.72
N ASN A 108 -21.04 -19.20 -4.89
CA ASN A 108 -21.15 -17.80 -4.42
C ASN A 108 -20.75 -16.74 -5.45
N LYS A 109 -20.17 -17.10 -6.60
CA LYS A 109 -20.02 -16.16 -7.74
C LYS A 109 -21.33 -15.92 -8.47
N PHE A 110 -22.23 -16.91 -8.49
CA PHE A 110 -23.55 -16.80 -9.12
C PHE A 110 -24.58 -16.15 -8.19
N LEU A 111 -24.44 -16.33 -6.88
CA LEU A 111 -25.17 -15.56 -5.87
C LEU A 111 -24.47 -14.20 -5.69
N LYS A 112 -24.89 -13.20 -6.47
CA LYS A 112 -24.46 -11.79 -6.43
C LYS A 112 -24.40 -11.24 -4.99
N LYS A 113 -23.33 -11.47 -4.24
CA LYS A 113 -22.92 -10.54 -3.18
C LYS A 113 -22.49 -9.28 -3.91
N LYS A 114 -23.39 -8.30 -3.97
CA LYS A 114 -23.10 -6.97 -4.49
C LYS A 114 -22.05 -6.38 -3.55
N GLY A 115 -20.76 -6.51 -3.90
CA GLY A 115 -19.67 -5.86 -3.19
C GLY A 115 -19.81 -4.34 -3.26
N LEU A 116 -18.80 -3.62 -2.80
CA LEU A 116 -18.86 -2.17 -2.73
C LEU A 116 -19.01 -1.56 -4.13
N VAL A 117 -20.12 -0.87 -4.36
CA VAL A 117 -20.35 -0.10 -5.59
C VAL A 117 -20.03 1.36 -5.30
N VAL A 118 -19.14 1.92 -6.11
CA VAL A 118 -18.68 3.30 -5.99
C VAL A 118 -19.02 4.03 -7.27
N SER A 119 -19.72 5.15 -7.17
CA SER A 119 -19.92 6.08 -8.28
C SER A 119 -19.40 7.46 -7.89
N ALA A 120 -18.69 8.12 -8.79
CA ALA A 120 -18.25 9.49 -8.58
C ALA A 120 -18.50 10.33 -9.84
N LYS A 121 -18.68 11.64 -9.65
CA LYS A 121 -18.81 12.58 -10.77
C LYS A 121 -17.48 12.73 -11.52
N GLU A 122 -16.38 12.79 -10.77
CA GLU A 122 -15.04 12.96 -11.30
C GLU A 122 -14.05 11.97 -10.66
N GLU A 123 -13.03 11.59 -11.42
CA GLU A 123 -11.93 10.74 -10.96
C GLU A 123 -10.61 11.53 -10.98
N ILE A 124 -9.84 11.41 -9.89
CA ILE A 124 -8.51 12.02 -9.75
C ILE A 124 -7.50 10.90 -9.45
N TYR A 125 -6.45 10.82 -10.25
CA TYR A 125 -5.33 9.91 -10.00
C TYR A 125 -4.20 10.72 -9.39
N LEU A 126 -4.02 10.64 -8.08
CA LEU A 126 -3.15 11.56 -7.34
C LEU A 126 -1.87 10.86 -6.91
N GLY A 127 -0.72 11.31 -7.44
CA GLY A 127 0.61 10.80 -7.04
C GLY A 127 0.83 9.32 -7.35
N ILE A 128 0.22 8.79 -8.40
CA ILE A 128 0.24 7.36 -8.70
C ILE A 128 1.60 6.92 -9.28
N GLY A 129 2.06 5.73 -8.88
CA GLY A 129 3.16 5.02 -9.51
C GLY A 129 2.65 4.03 -10.55
N LEU A 130 3.28 4.01 -11.72
CA LEU A 130 2.92 3.13 -12.84
C LEU A 130 4.01 2.09 -13.10
N GLY A 131 3.57 0.87 -13.35
CA GLY A 131 4.43 -0.23 -13.74
C GLY A 131 5.18 -0.89 -12.58
N PRO A 132 6.07 -1.86 -12.90
CA PRO A 132 6.34 -2.33 -14.26
C PRO A 132 5.15 -3.11 -14.86
N PHE A 133 5.07 -3.14 -16.20
CA PHE A 133 4.07 -3.89 -16.96
C PHE A 133 4.74 -5.05 -17.68
N ASN A 134 4.65 -6.27 -17.14
CA ASN A 134 5.22 -7.46 -17.80
C ASN A 134 4.41 -7.93 -19.02
N ASP A 135 3.18 -7.43 -19.15
CA ASP A 135 2.33 -7.61 -20.33
C ASP A 135 2.10 -6.22 -20.93
N GLU A 136 2.80 -5.94 -22.03
CA GLU A 136 2.75 -4.66 -22.71
C GLU A 136 1.35 -4.33 -23.24
N LYS A 137 0.59 -5.33 -23.68
CA LYS A 137 -0.77 -5.10 -24.21
C LYS A 137 -1.73 -4.70 -23.10
N ALA A 138 -1.69 -5.43 -21.98
CA ALA A 138 -2.50 -5.10 -20.81
C ALA A 138 -2.10 -3.74 -20.21
N GLY A 139 -0.80 -3.45 -20.14
CA GLY A 139 -0.27 -2.17 -19.70
C GLY A 139 -0.73 -1.02 -20.59
N GLU A 140 -0.56 -1.13 -21.90
CA GLU A 140 -0.95 -0.08 -22.86
C GLU A 140 -2.47 0.14 -22.90
N PHE A 141 -3.28 -0.91 -22.76
CA PHE A 141 -4.74 -0.76 -22.63
C PHE A 141 -5.12 0.06 -21.39
N PHE A 142 -4.47 -0.20 -20.25
CA PHE A 142 -4.67 0.58 -19.03
C PHE A 142 -4.21 2.03 -19.20
N LEU A 143 -3.02 2.25 -19.76
CA LEU A 143 -2.47 3.58 -20.00
C LEU A 143 -3.34 4.41 -20.94
N LYS A 144 -3.89 3.82 -22.01
CA LYS A 144 -4.86 4.49 -22.90
C LYS A 144 -6.08 4.99 -22.15
N LYS A 145 -6.60 4.22 -21.19
CA LYS A 145 -7.74 4.63 -20.35
C LYS A 145 -7.38 5.76 -19.39
N LEU A 146 -6.15 5.80 -18.88
CA LEU A 146 -5.68 6.89 -18.03
C LEU A 146 -5.47 8.18 -18.82
N ARG A 147 -4.90 8.12 -20.02
CA ARG A 147 -4.57 9.32 -20.82
C ARG A 147 -5.78 10.19 -21.17
N ILE A 148 -6.98 9.61 -21.21
CA ILE A 148 -8.23 10.34 -21.47
C ILE A 148 -8.86 10.92 -20.19
N LYS A 149 -8.29 10.65 -19.01
CA LYS A 149 -8.79 11.18 -17.75
C LYS A 149 -8.34 12.61 -17.57
N LYS A 150 -9.21 13.41 -16.96
CA LYS A 150 -8.99 14.84 -16.77
C LYS A 150 -7.85 15.14 -15.79
N TYR A 151 -7.73 14.36 -14.73
CA TYR A 151 -6.79 14.61 -13.64
C TYR A 151 -5.91 13.39 -13.38
N VAL A 152 -4.69 13.42 -13.91
CA VAL A 152 -3.69 12.37 -13.71
C VAL A 152 -2.37 12.99 -13.25
N PHE A 153 -1.98 12.64 -12.03
CA PHE A 153 -0.75 13.08 -11.38
C PHE A 153 0.11 11.87 -11.05
N VAL A 154 1.34 11.84 -11.57
CA VAL A 154 2.30 10.75 -11.39
C VAL A 154 3.45 11.18 -10.48
N ARG A 155 3.96 10.30 -9.62
CA ARG A 155 4.98 10.67 -8.61
C ARG A 155 6.42 10.69 -9.12
N ASP A 156 6.71 9.98 -10.21
CA ASP A 156 8.08 9.74 -10.68
C ASP A 156 8.18 9.82 -12.21
N PHE A 157 9.39 10.07 -12.70
CA PHE A 157 9.67 10.22 -14.13
C PHE A 157 9.45 8.91 -14.90
N LEU A 158 9.66 7.76 -14.27
CA LEU A 158 9.37 6.46 -14.90
C LEU A 158 7.88 6.35 -15.25
N SER A 159 7.02 6.71 -14.31
CA SER A 159 5.56 6.75 -14.49
C SER A 159 5.15 7.79 -15.53
N LEU A 160 5.78 8.96 -15.53
CA LEU A 160 5.55 9.98 -16.56
C LEU A 160 5.89 9.45 -17.97
N ASN A 161 7.01 8.72 -18.09
CA ASN A 161 7.45 8.12 -19.35
C ASN A 161 6.47 7.05 -19.85
N TYR A 162 5.88 6.24 -18.95
CA TYR A 162 4.80 5.31 -19.33
C TYR A 162 3.58 6.04 -19.91
N MET A 163 3.23 7.20 -19.37
CA MET A 163 2.04 7.95 -19.79
C MET A 163 2.18 8.57 -21.19
N LYS A 164 3.38 8.94 -21.65
CA LYS A 164 3.59 9.58 -22.98
C LYS A 164 2.65 10.79 -23.21
N GLY A 165 2.35 11.55 -22.16
CA GLY A 165 1.39 12.66 -22.16
C GLY A 165 0.12 12.37 -21.36
N GLY A 166 -0.74 13.38 -21.19
CA GLY A 166 -1.98 13.27 -20.42
C GLY A 166 -1.79 13.05 -18.91
N ALA A 167 -0.61 13.36 -18.38
CA ALA A 167 -0.31 13.34 -16.95
C ALA A 167 0.66 14.45 -16.56
N THR A 168 0.57 14.88 -15.31
CA THR A 168 1.48 15.86 -14.69
C THR A 168 2.34 15.16 -13.65
N LYS A 169 3.66 15.39 -13.67
CA LYS A 169 4.54 14.91 -12.61
C LYS A 169 4.35 15.78 -11.35
N VAL A 170 4.16 15.12 -10.22
CA VAL A 170 4.14 15.71 -8.88
C VAL A 170 5.17 15.00 -8.01
N ASP A 171 5.50 15.58 -6.86
CA ASP A 171 6.31 14.88 -5.86
C ASP A 171 5.50 13.82 -5.11
N ASP A 172 6.19 12.93 -4.40
CA ASP A 172 5.53 11.94 -3.56
C ASP A 172 4.68 12.65 -2.50
N LEU A 173 3.44 12.20 -2.32
CA LEU A 173 2.47 12.85 -1.42
C LEU A 173 2.94 12.85 0.03
N CYS A 174 3.81 11.91 0.42
CA CYS A 174 4.43 11.93 1.75
C CYS A 174 5.27 13.18 1.99
N LEU A 175 5.80 13.82 0.94
CA LEU A 175 6.63 15.02 1.06
C LEU A 175 5.82 16.28 1.40
N MET A 176 4.50 16.22 1.37
CA MET A 176 3.67 17.34 1.84
C MET A 176 3.92 17.66 3.32
N ASP A 177 4.22 16.65 4.12
CA ASP A 177 4.49 16.77 5.55
C ASP A 177 6.00 16.94 5.86
N TYR A 178 6.82 17.36 4.88
CA TYR A 178 8.30 17.34 5.01
C TYR A 178 8.82 18.10 6.23
N LYS A 179 8.20 19.22 6.60
CA LYS A 179 8.63 20.03 7.76
C LYS A 179 8.60 19.23 9.05
N ARG A 180 7.57 18.39 9.21
CA ARG A 180 7.43 17.50 10.38
C ARG A 180 8.59 16.51 10.48
N TYR A 181 9.09 16.02 9.34
CA TYR A 181 10.23 15.12 9.31
C TYR A 181 11.54 15.82 9.66
N GLN A 182 11.66 17.13 9.41
CA GLN A 182 12.84 17.93 9.79
C GLN A 182 12.84 18.29 11.28
N ASP A 183 11.69 18.72 11.80
CA ASP A 183 11.55 19.22 13.19
C ASP A 183 11.74 18.11 14.24
N SER A 184 11.61 16.84 13.84
CA SER A 184 11.71 15.67 14.73
C SER A 184 13.16 15.19 14.97
N SER A 185 14.16 15.87 14.41
CA SER A 185 15.58 15.45 14.50
C SER A 185 16.30 15.93 15.77
N SER A 186 15.56 16.18 16.86
CA SER A 186 16.13 16.38 18.21
C SER A 186 16.51 15.07 18.90
N GLY A 187 16.63 13.97 18.15
CA GLY A 187 16.99 12.68 18.68
C GLY A 187 18.34 12.75 19.39
N ASN A 188 18.36 12.36 20.65
CA ASN A 188 19.60 12.11 21.38
C ASN A 188 20.51 11.27 20.46
N LYS A 189 21.71 11.78 20.15
CA LYS A 189 22.74 11.05 19.39
C LYS A 189 23.30 9.91 20.24
N ASN A 190 22.42 9.02 20.66
CA ASN A 190 22.81 7.74 21.19
C ASN A 190 23.41 6.98 20.00
N ASN A 191 24.47 6.22 20.24
CA ASN A 191 25.10 5.39 19.21
C ASN A 191 24.18 4.21 18.81
N LYS A 192 22.87 4.44 18.63
CA LYS A 192 21.90 3.43 18.21
C LYS A 192 21.65 3.57 16.71
N LEU A 193 21.68 2.46 15.99
CA LEU A 193 21.33 2.38 14.58
C LEU A 193 20.15 1.41 14.41
N CYS A 194 19.05 1.91 13.88
CA CYS A 194 17.90 1.07 13.54
C CYS A 194 17.98 0.62 12.08
N ILE A 195 17.94 -0.70 11.86
CA ILE A 195 17.97 -1.33 10.55
C ILE A 195 16.58 -1.89 10.25
N ILE A 196 15.92 -1.32 9.24
CA ILE A 196 14.62 -1.80 8.77
C ILE A 196 14.84 -2.76 7.62
N ILE A 197 14.43 -4.03 7.80
CA ILE A 197 14.58 -5.09 6.81
C ILE A 197 13.19 -5.45 6.29
N ARG A 198 12.99 -5.31 4.98
CA ARG A 198 11.76 -5.71 4.30
C ARG A 198 12.02 -6.94 3.45
N ASP A 199 11.09 -7.88 3.49
CA ASP A 199 11.10 -9.02 2.57
C ASP A 199 10.70 -8.56 1.17
N TRP A 200 11.64 -8.61 0.25
CA TRP A 200 11.42 -8.28 -1.16
C TRP A 200 11.77 -9.51 -1.99
N ASP A 201 10.72 -10.15 -2.52
CA ASP A 201 10.77 -11.38 -3.33
C ASP A 201 11.59 -11.26 -4.64
N PHE A 202 12.23 -10.11 -4.88
CA PHE A 202 13.06 -9.84 -6.06
C PHE A 202 14.56 -10.05 -5.82
N ASP A 203 15.01 -10.25 -4.57
CA ASP A 203 16.38 -10.69 -4.30
C ASP A 203 16.40 -12.20 -4.06
N ASN A 204 16.53 -12.96 -5.15
CA ASN A 204 16.51 -14.43 -5.15
C ASN A 204 17.53 -15.08 -4.20
N ASN A 205 18.53 -14.34 -3.68
CA ASN A 205 19.59 -14.87 -2.83
C ASN A 205 19.77 -14.12 -1.49
N HIS A 206 18.85 -13.23 -1.11
CA HIS A 206 18.96 -12.44 0.13
C HIS A 206 20.34 -11.75 0.31
N LYS A 207 21.00 -11.36 -0.79
CA LYS A 207 22.36 -10.76 -0.74
C LYS A 207 22.38 -9.50 0.12
N HIS A 208 21.29 -8.74 0.13
CA HIS A 208 21.13 -7.58 1.01
C HIS A 208 21.17 -7.96 2.50
N VAL A 209 20.57 -9.08 2.88
CA VAL A 209 20.59 -9.58 4.27
C VAL A 209 22.01 -9.94 4.69
N GLN A 210 22.77 -10.62 3.82
CA GLN A 210 24.17 -10.98 4.13
C GLN A 210 25.03 -9.74 4.36
N LYS A 211 24.89 -8.71 3.51
CA LYS A 211 25.61 -7.43 3.71
C LYS A 211 25.29 -6.77 5.06
N ILE A 212 24.04 -6.85 5.53
CA ILE A 212 23.64 -6.33 6.83
C ILE A 212 24.28 -7.14 7.96
N ILE A 213 24.36 -8.46 7.83
CA ILE A 213 25.04 -9.33 8.80
C ILE A 213 26.53 -9.02 8.86
N ASP A 214 27.17 -8.89 7.71
CA ASP A 214 28.60 -8.57 7.63
C ASP A 214 28.89 -7.19 8.23
N PHE A 215 27.99 -6.21 8.00
CA PHE A 215 28.05 -4.92 8.66
C PHE A 215 27.90 -5.04 10.19
N TYR A 216 26.92 -5.81 10.68
CA TYR A 216 26.70 -6.06 12.11
C TYR A 216 27.94 -6.64 12.78
N LYS A 217 28.55 -7.67 12.18
CA LYS A 217 29.73 -8.36 12.74
C LYS A 217 30.96 -7.46 12.83
N ASN A 218 31.08 -6.49 11.92
CA ASN A 218 32.26 -5.65 11.79
C ASN A 218 32.08 -4.26 12.44
N THR A 219 30.90 -3.94 12.99
CA THR A 219 30.67 -2.66 13.66
C THR A 219 30.61 -2.83 15.18
N THR A 220 31.47 -2.11 15.91
CA THR A 220 31.44 -2.01 17.38
C THR A 220 30.97 -0.64 17.86
N LYS A 221 30.80 0.30 16.92
CA LYS A 221 30.49 1.70 17.19
C LYS A 221 29.04 1.93 17.59
N TYR A 222 28.12 1.05 17.16
CA TYR A 222 26.69 1.27 17.31
C TYR A 222 25.99 0.09 18.01
N GLU A 223 25.04 0.40 18.88
CA GLU A 223 23.99 -0.52 19.32
C GLU A 223 22.97 -0.67 18.17
N LEU A 224 22.71 -1.90 17.75
CA LEU A 224 21.91 -2.17 16.55
C LEU A 224 20.51 -2.65 16.92
N ASP A 225 19.49 -1.93 16.46
CA ASP A 225 18.08 -2.32 16.53
C ASP A 225 17.59 -2.80 15.16
N PHE A 226 16.69 -3.79 15.15
CA PHE A 226 16.16 -4.35 13.90
C PHE A 226 14.64 -4.33 13.87
N ILE A 227 14.08 -3.85 12.76
CA ILE A 227 12.65 -3.92 12.45
C ILE A 227 12.45 -4.79 11.22
N PHE A 228 11.70 -5.88 11.37
CA PHE A 228 11.44 -6.84 10.29
C PHE A 228 10.03 -6.66 9.73
N LEU A 229 9.95 -6.23 8.47
CA LEU A 229 8.73 -6.15 7.68
C LEU A 229 8.67 -7.37 6.73
N VAL A 230 8.60 -8.57 7.31
CA VAL A 230 8.69 -9.86 6.60
C VAL A 230 7.33 -10.55 6.58
N MET A 231 6.83 -10.88 5.38
CA MET A 231 5.56 -11.59 5.20
C MET A 231 5.72 -13.11 5.09
N ILE A 232 6.92 -13.63 4.77
CA ILE A 232 7.10 -15.05 4.44
C ILE A 232 7.70 -15.82 5.63
N LYS A 233 6.95 -16.83 6.12
CA LYS A 233 7.35 -17.71 7.24
C LYS A 233 8.71 -18.40 7.04
N SER A 234 9.11 -18.72 5.80
CA SER A 234 10.41 -19.36 5.52
C SER A 234 11.58 -18.39 5.65
N VAL A 235 11.44 -17.16 5.15
CA VAL A 235 12.43 -16.09 5.31
C VAL A 235 12.54 -15.71 6.78
N LYS A 236 11.39 -15.64 7.49
CA LYS A 236 11.35 -15.48 8.95
C LYS A 236 12.14 -16.57 9.66
N LYS A 237 12.00 -17.86 9.33
CA LYS A 237 12.78 -18.94 9.96
C LYS A 237 14.28 -18.87 9.66
N SER A 238 14.66 -18.53 8.42
CA SER A 238 16.08 -18.41 8.05
C SER A 238 16.72 -17.19 8.71
N LEU A 239 16.03 -16.03 8.70
CA LEU A 239 16.43 -14.86 9.45
C LEU A 239 16.45 -15.17 10.94
N GLU A 240 15.42 -15.79 11.51
CA GLU A 240 15.41 -16.19 12.93
C GLU A 240 16.56 -17.12 13.28
N LYS A 241 16.97 -18.06 12.42
CA LYS A 241 18.16 -18.90 12.66
C LYS A 241 19.46 -18.10 12.63
N ILE A 242 19.61 -17.21 11.64
CA ILE A 242 20.79 -16.36 11.52
C ILE A 242 20.87 -15.36 12.68
N ILE A 243 19.74 -14.74 13.01
CA ILE A 243 19.52 -13.84 14.12
C ILE A 243 19.68 -14.57 15.46
N PHE A 244 19.18 -15.80 15.61
CA PHE A 244 19.33 -16.59 16.85
C PHE A 244 20.80 -16.92 17.12
N HIS A 245 21.60 -17.17 16.08
CA HIS A 245 23.05 -17.28 16.23
C HIS A 245 23.75 -15.94 16.48
N LEU A 246 23.18 -14.81 16.04
CA LEU A 246 23.74 -13.47 16.24
C LEU A 246 23.29 -12.80 17.56
N LEU A 247 22.15 -13.20 18.14
CA LEU A 247 21.42 -12.48 19.19
C LEU A 247 21.29 -13.23 20.53
N ASN A 248 22.30 -13.99 20.96
CA ASN A 248 22.35 -14.48 22.36
C ASN A 248 22.45 -13.35 23.43
N GLY A 249 22.07 -12.10 23.11
CA GLY A 249 22.12 -10.96 24.04
C GLY A 249 21.21 -9.74 23.74
N ILE A 250 20.22 -9.80 22.83
CA ILE A 250 19.38 -8.62 22.51
C ILE A 250 17.87 -8.84 22.79
N GLN A 251 17.23 -7.85 23.41
CA GLN A 251 15.77 -7.78 23.59
C GLN A 251 15.05 -7.61 22.24
N LYS A 252 14.17 -8.57 21.90
CA LYS A 252 13.37 -8.51 20.67
C LYS A 252 12.13 -7.63 20.85
N LYS A 253 11.94 -6.62 19.99
CA LYS A 253 10.63 -6.02 19.73
C LYS A 253 10.18 -6.38 18.31
N MET A 254 9.22 -7.30 18.23
CA MET A 254 8.64 -7.74 16.97
C MET A 254 7.31 -6.98 16.77
N ILE A 255 7.22 -6.18 15.71
CA ILE A 255 5.98 -5.50 15.33
C ILE A 255 5.40 -6.31 14.16
N CYS A 256 4.22 -6.92 14.38
CA CYS A 256 3.46 -7.65 13.36
C CYS A 256 2.35 -6.76 12.79
#